data_AF-A0A7C3R1N5-F1
#
_entry.id   AF-A0A7C3R1N5-F1
#
_cell.length_a   1.000
_cell.length_b   1.000
_cell.length_c   1.000
_cell.angle_alpha   90.00
_cell.angle_beta   90.00
_cell.angle_gamma   90.00
#
_symmetry.space_group_name_H-M   'P 1'
#
loop_
_entity.id
_entity.type
_entity.pdbx_description
1 polymer ?
#
loop_
_entity_poly.entity_id
_entity_poly.type
_entity_poly.pdbx_seq_one_letter_code
_entity_poly.pdbx_strand_id
1 'polypeptide(L)'
;MIEDERMVHVKIKFDEEKFIITYNNQHQYEDFLEGLKKLYKKISKKYIDPIFDEICFQTKLYPENINYRFAKRQWGSCSYKNDISINYMVLQFSRKTIQYVVLHELCHIEEKNHSKRFYNLVSLYMPEYKKEEEKLKKRDFGD
;
A
#
# COMPACT_ATOMS: atom_id res chain seq x y z
N MET A 1 18.26 -4.76 1.39
CA MET A 1 19.50 -4.83 0.61
C MET A 1 19.10 -4.92 -0.86
N ILE A 2 19.39 -3.89 -1.65
CA ILE A 2 19.36 -3.97 -3.12
C ILE A 2 20.84 -4.11 -3.51
N GLU A 3 21.22 -5.26 -4.03
CA GLU A 3 22.51 -5.45 -4.69
C GLU A 3 22.22 -5.68 -6.18
N ASP A 4 22.69 -4.78 -7.04
CA ASP A 4 22.70 -4.97 -8.49
C ASP A 4 24.08 -4.60 -9.02
N GLU A 5 24.86 -5.63 -9.36
CA GLU A 5 26.25 -5.51 -9.82
C GLU A 5 26.39 -4.86 -11.21
N ARG A 6 25.28 -4.57 -11.91
CA ARG A 6 25.27 -3.91 -13.23
C ARG A 6 25.12 -2.39 -13.12
N MET A 7 24.91 -1.85 -11.92
CA MET A 7 24.76 -0.41 -11.66
C MET A 7 26.12 0.29 -11.56
N VAL A 8 26.92 0.19 -12.62
CA VAL A 8 28.18 0.92 -12.72
C VAL A 8 27.83 2.43 -12.79
N HIS A 9 28.11 3.14 -11.69
CA HIS A 9 27.97 4.61 -11.51
C HIS A 9 26.65 5.19 -10.98
N VAL A 10 25.84 4.44 -10.21
CA VAL A 10 24.77 5.09 -9.43
C VAL A 10 25.35 5.72 -8.17
N LYS A 11 25.23 7.04 -8.03
CA LYS A 11 25.63 7.76 -6.81
C LYS A 11 24.40 7.99 -5.94
N ILE A 12 24.44 7.49 -4.72
CA ILE A 12 23.42 7.75 -3.70
C ILE A 12 24.00 8.73 -2.70
N LYS A 13 23.31 9.83 -2.47
CA LYS A 13 23.56 10.78 -1.38
C LYS A 13 22.34 10.82 -0.49
N PHE A 14 22.55 10.97 0.81
CA PHE A 14 21.50 11.26 1.78
C PHE A 14 21.81 12.64 2.37
N ASP A 15 20.88 13.58 2.24
CA ASP A 15 21.03 14.95 2.75
C ASP A 15 20.26 15.16 4.06
N GLU A 16 20.07 14.09 4.83
CA GLU A 16 19.27 14.01 6.07
C GLU A 16 17.75 14.02 5.87
N GLU A 17 17.25 14.56 4.76
CA GLU A 17 15.80 14.59 4.46
C GLU A 17 15.42 13.59 3.35
N LYS A 18 16.28 13.43 2.34
CA LYS A 18 16.00 12.61 1.16
C LYS A 18 17.23 11.89 0.63
N PHE A 19 16.95 10.81 -0.09
CA PHE A 19 17.95 10.16 -0.91
C PHE A 19 17.98 10.81 -2.29
N ILE A 20 19.13 11.41 -2.64
CA ILE A 20 19.42 11.92 -3.98
C ILE A 20 20.15 10.81 -4.73
N ILE A 21 19.55 10.34 -5.81
CA ILE A 21 20.10 9.26 -6.63
C ILE A 21 20.41 9.83 -8.00
N THR A 22 21.69 9.78 -8.36
CA THR A 22 22.17 10.24 -9.67
C THR A 22 22.42 9.04 -10.56
N TYR A 23 21.80 9.06 -11.73
CA TYR A 23 21.90 8.06 -12.79
C TYR A 23 22.54 8.71 -14.02
N ASN A 24 23.23 7.92 -14.85
CA ASN A 24 23.92 8.45 -16.03
C ASN A 24 23.07 8.39 -17.31
N ASN A 25 21.97 7.64 -17.29
CA ASN A 25 21.04 7.55 -18.41
C ASN A 25 19.64 7.12 -17.95
N GLN A 26 18.67 7.25 -18.86
CA GLN A 26 17.26 6.91 -18.64
C GLN A 26 17.03 5.42 -18.29
N HIS A 27 17.82 4.51 -18.87
CA HIS A 27 17.67 3.07 -18.63
C HIS A 27 18.00 2.70 -17.18
N GLN A 28 19.07 3.27 -16.62
CA GLN A 28 19.44 3.09 -15.21
C GLN A 28 18.35 3.62 -14.25
N TYR A 29 17.67 4.71 -14.60
CA TYR A 29 16.54 5.22 -13.82
C TYR A 29 15.37 4.23 -13.82
N GLU A 30 15.04 3.65 -14.98
CA GLU A 30 13.96 2.67 -15.11
C GLU A 30 14.25 1.38 -14.34
N ASP A 31 15.48 0.85 -14.46
CA ASP A 31 15.93 -0.32 -13.72
C ASP A 31 15.88 -0.09 -12.21
N PHE A 32 16.34 1.09 -11.76
CA PHE A 32 16.26 1.47 -10.35
C PHE A 32 14.82 1.53 -9.84
N LEU A 33 13.92 2.18 -10.57
CA LEU A 33 12.50 2.24 -10.22
C LEU A 33 11.86 0.84 -10.16
N GLU A 34 12.22 -0.05 -11.09
CA GLU A 34 11.73 -1.42 -11.08
C GLU A 34 12.26 -2.21 -9.88
N GLY A 35 13.54 -2.04 -9.53
CA GLY A 35 14.14 -2.59 -8.32
C GLY A 35 13.41 -2.12 -7.05
N LEU A 36 13.12 -0.82 -6.94
CA LEU A 36 12.35 -0.26 -5.83
C LEU A 36 10.95 -0.86 -5.75
N LYS A 37 10.21 -0.92 -6.87
CA LYS A 37 8.86 -1.52 -6.90
C LYS A 37 8.88 -2.95 -6.40
N LYS A 38 9.87 -3.76 -6.82
CA LYS A 38 10.04 -5.14 -6.36
C LYS A 38 10.36 -5.22 -4.87
N LEU A 39 11.24 -4.34 -4.37
CA LEU A 39 11.57 -4.25 -2.95
C LEU A 39 10.33 -3.93 -2.11
N TYR A 40 9.61 -2.85 -2.45
CA TYR A 40 8.40 -2.45 -1.74
C TYR A 40 7.33 -3.54 -1.78
N LYS A 41 7.13 -4.20 -2.93
CA LYS A 41 6.22 -5.36 -3.04
C LYS A 41 6.60 -6.49 -2.07
N LYS A 42 7.89 -6.80 -1.94
CA LYS A 42 8.40 -7.81 -1.00
C LYS A 42 8.19 -7.40 0.47
N ILE A 43 8.46 -6.13 0.79
CA ILE A 43 8.24 -5.57 2.13
C ILE A 43 6.74 -5.59 2.47
N SER A 44 5.88 -5.16 1.55
CA SER A 44 4.43 -5.18 1.74
C SER A 44 3.90 -6.58 2.04
N LYS A 45 4.31 -7.61 1.28
CA LYS A 45 3.97 -9.00 1.61
C LYS A 45 4.34 -9.35 3.04
N LYS A 46 5.58 -9.05 3.44
CA LYS A 46 6.08 -9.37 4.79
C LYS A 46 5.27 -8.72 5.92
N TYR A 47 4.82 -7.47 5.74
CA TYR A 47 4.19 -6.70 6.83
C TYR A 47 2.67 -6.58 6.73
N ILE A 48 2.09 -6.71 5.54
CA ILE A 48 0.66 -6.52 5.28
C ILE A 48 -0.07 -7.85 5.13
N ASP A 49 0.57 -8.92 4.62
CA ASP A 49 -0.09 -10.25 4.54
C ASP A 49 -0.57 -10.73 5.93
N PRO A 50 0.21 -10.61 7.04
CA PRO A 50 -0.29 -10.97 8.37
C PRO A 50 -1.47 -10.10 8.85
N ILE A 51 -1.60 -8.87 8.36
CA ILE A 51 -2.73 -7.99 8.66
C ILE A 51 -3.97 -8.45 7.88
N PHE A 52 -3.81 -8.89 6.63
CA PHE A 52 -4.87 -9.56 5.90
C PHE A 52 -5.34 -10.80 6.65
N ASP A 53 -4.43 -11.67 7.09
CA ASP A 53 -4.79 -12.88 7.83
C ASP A 53 -5.64 -12.57 9.08
N GLU A 54 -5.21 -11.58 9.87
CA GLU A 54 -5.91 -11.11 11.06
C GLU A 54 -7.33 -10.62 10.74
N ILE A 55 -7.46 -9.73 9.75
CA ILE A 55 -8.75 -9.08 9.44
C ILE A 55 -9.68 -10.03 8.67
N CYS A 56 -9.17 -10.85 7.76
CA CYS A 56 -9.92 -11.92 7.10
C CYS A 56 -10.49 -12.89 8.14
N PHE A 57 -9.69 -13.26 9.15
CA PHE A 57 -10.17 -14.13 10.23
C PHE A 57 -11.31 -13.48 11.04
N GLN A 58 -11.22 -12.18 11.34
CA GLN A 58 -12.24 -11.45 12.09
C GLN A 58 -13.53 -11.23 11.29
N THR A 59 -13.40 -10.86 10.03
CA THR A 59 -14.52 -10.43 9.17
C THR A 59 -15.16 -11.58 8.39
N LYS A 60 -14.44 -12.68 8.22
CA LYS A 60 -14.76 -13.79 7.29
C LYS A 60 -14.89 -13.38 5.82
N LEU A 61 -14.30 -12.24 5.46
CA LEU A 61 -14.19 -11.77 4.08
C LEU A 61 -12.80 -12.15 3.57
N TYR A 62 -12.75 -12.85 2.42
CA TYR A 62 -11.50 -13.34 1.83
C TYR A 62 -11.39 -12.85 0.38
N PRO A 63 -10.30 -12.17 0.01
CA PRO A 63 -10.10 -11.75 -1.38
C PRO A 63 -9.66 -12.93 -2.24
N GLU A 64 -9.95 -12.87 -3.54
CA GLU A 64 -9.46 -13.86 -4.51
C GLU A 64 -7.95 -13.73 -4.70
N ASN A 65 -7.46 -12.49 -4.79
CA ASN A 65 -6.03 -12.20 -4.94
C ASN A 65 -5.65 -10.95 -4.16
N ILE A 66 -4.41 -10.93 -3.64
CA ILE A 66 -3.82 -9.75 -3.01
C ILE A 66 -2.63 -9.29 -3.85
N ASN A 67 -2.67 -8.03 -4.27
CA ASN A 67 -1.63 -7.39 -5.06
C ASN A 67 -1.08 -6.15 -4.34
N TYR A 68 0.21 -5.87 -4.56
CA TYR A 68 0.86 -4.68 -4.06
C TYR A 68 1.45 -3.90 -5.22
N ARG A 69 1.06 -2.63 -5.35
CA ARG A 69 1.45 -1.75 -6.46
C ARG A 69 1.59 -0.31 -5.99
N PHE A 70 2.18 0.55 -6.81
CA PHE A 70 2.09 1.99 -6.61
C PHE A 70 0.78 2.51 -7.20
N ALA A 71 0.16 3.48 -6.55
CA ALA A 71 -0.92 4.27 -7.13
C ALA A 71 -0.82 5.73 -6.67
N LYS A 72 -0.99 6.68 -7.59
CA LYS A 72 -0.92 8.11 -7.26
C LYS A 72 -2.11 8.61 -6.43
N ARG A 73 -3.28 7.98 -6.58
CA ARG A 73 -4.57 8.54 -6.15
C ARG A 73 -5.36 7.70 -5.16
N GLN A 74 -4.87 6.53 -4.77
CA GLN A 74 -5.62 5.63 -3.91
C GLN A 74 -4.69 4.78 -3.05
N TRP A 75 -5.18 4.41 -1.86
CA TRP A 75 -4.46 3.57 -0.90
C TRP A 75 -4.75 2.08 -1.09
N GLY A 76 -5.90 1.77 -1.66
CA GLY A 76 -6.29 0.42 -2.05
C GLY A 76 -7.31 0.46 -3.19
N SER A 77 -7.70 -0.73 -3.65
CA SER A 77 -8.84 -0.94 -4.53
C SER A 77 -9.26 -2.41 -4.50
N CYS A 78 -10.57 -2.68 -4.49
CA CYS A 78 -11.15 -4.00 -4.66
C CYS A 78 -11.87 -4.10 -6.01
N SER A 79 -11.60 -5.15 -6.79
CA SER A 79 -12.31 -5.43 -8.05
C SER A 79 -13.70 -6.05 -7.79
N TYR A 80 -14.53 -6.12 -8.83
CA TYR A 80 -15.79 -6.89 -8.77
C TYR A 80 -15.55 -8.40 -8.61
N LYS A 81 -14.36 -8.90 -8.96
CA LYS A 81 -13.93 -10.28 -8.74
C LYS A 81 -13.26 -10.47 -7.37
N ASN A 82 -13.35 -9.48 -6.47
CA ASN A 82 -12.73 -9.53 -5.15
C ASN A 82 -11.18 -9.62 -5.18
N ASP A 83 -10.55 -9.16 -6.26
CA ASP A 83 -9.11 -8.93 -6.26
C ASP A 83 -8.82 -7.61 -5.54
N ILE A 84 -7.99 -7.67 -4.50
CA ILE A 84 -7.58 -6.48 -3.76
C ILE A 84 -6.17 -6.08 -4.20
N SER A 85 -6.00 -4.78 -4.42
CA SER A 85 -4.68 -4.17 -4.62
C SER A 85 -4.44 -3.12 -3.55
N ILE A 86 -3.36 -3.26 -2.78
CA ILE A 86 -2.92 -2.27 -1.80
C ILE A 86 -1.79 -1.43 -2.39
N ASN A 87 -1.87 -0.13 -2.17
CA ASN A 87 -0.77 0.77 -2.49
C ASN A 87 0.37 0.55 -1.49
N TYR A 88 1.54 0.12 -1.92
CA TYR A 88 2.64 -0.15 -0.98
C TYR A 88 3.10 1.09 -0.20
N MET A 89 2.75 2.30 -0.66
CA MET A 89 3.02 3.53 0.09
C MET A 89 2.26 3.61 1.42
N VAL A 90 1.28 2.72 1.69
CA VAL A 90 0.66 2.64 3.02
C VAL A 90 1.66 2.26 4.13
N LEU A 91 2.81 1.68 3.76
CA LEU A 91 3.88 1.32 4.71
C LEU A 91 4.48 2.51 5.47
N GLN A 92 4.23 3.75 5.03
CA GLN A 92 4.64 4.95 5.76
C GLN A 92 3.74 5.29 6.95
N PHE A 93 2.56 4.67 7.05
CA PHE A 93 1.62 4.91 8.14
C PHE A 93 1.76 3.90 9.26
N SER A 94 1.14 4.22 10.39
CA SER A 94 1.04 3.30 11.53
C SER A 94 0.33 1.99 11.14
N ARG A 95 0.65 0.89 11.83
CA ARG A 95 -0.02 -0.42 11.64
C ARG A 95 -1.54 -0.29 11.67
N LYS A 96 -2.09 0.54 12.56
CA LYS A 96 -3.53 0.75 12.69
C LYS A 96 -4.16 1.38 11.45
N THR A 97 -3.45 2.31 10.82
CA THR A 97 -3.89 2.93 9.56
C THR A 97 -3.82 1.92 8.41
N ILE A 98 -2.81 1.04 8.41
CA ILE A 98 -2.72 -0.06 7.43
C ILE A 98 -3.88 -1.04 7.62
N GLN A 99 -4.20 -1.41 8.87
CA GLN A 99 -5.37 -2.23 9.20
C GLN A 99 -6.67 -1.60 8.69
N TYR A 100 -6.84 -0.27 8.82
CA TYR A 100 -7.98 0.42 8.25
C TYR A 100 -8.08 0.26 6.72
N VAL A 101 -6.97 0.46 5.99
CA VAL A 101 -6.98 0.29 4.52
C VAL A 101 -7.33 -1.14 4.14
N VAL A 102 -6.75 -2.14 4.80
CA VAL A 102 -7.05 -3.56 4.54
C VAL A 102 -8.52 -3.87 4.83
N LEU A 103 -9.04 -3.44 5.98
CA LEU A 103 -10.46 -3.60 6.33
C LEU A 103 -11.37 -2.93 5.30
N HIS A 104 -11.03 -1.71 4.87
CA HIS A 104 -11.78 -0.96 3.86
C HIS A 104 -11.91 -1.75 2.56
N GLU A 105 -10.80 -2.27 2.05
CA GLU A 105 -10.81 -3.06 0.81
C GLU A 105 -11.51 -4.41 0.99
N LEU A 106 -11.40 -5.06 2.16
CA LEU A 106 -12.13 -6.29 2.44
C LEU A 106 -13.64 -6.06 2.52
N CYS A 107 -14.09 -4.96 3.14
CA CYS A 107 -15.51 -4.59 3.17
C CYS A 107 -16.10 -4.39 1.76
N HIS A 108 -15.28 -4.06 0.77
CA HIS A 108 -15.73 -4.00 -0.63
C HIS A 108 -16.07 -5.35 -1.24
N ILE A 109 -15.73 -6.47 -0.62
CA ILE A 109 -16.18 -7.81 -1.03
C ILE A 109 -17.70 -7.92 -0.86
N GLU A 110 -18.21 -7.44 0.28
CA GLU A 110 -19.64 -7.44 0.61
C GLU A 110 -20.36 -6.22 0.02
N GLU A 111 -19.73 -5.02 0.05
CA GLU A 111 -20.33 -3.80 -0.48
C GLU A 111 -19.43 -2.96 -1.38
N LYS A 112 -19.71 -2.99 -2.69
CA LYS A 112 -18.85 -2.41 -3.73
C LYS A 112 -18.81 -0.88 -3.76
N ASN A 113 -19.77 -0.21 -3.15
CA ASN A 113 -19.85 1.25 -3.11
C ASN A 113 -19.71 1.76 -1.67
N HIS A 114 -19.28 3.02 -1.51
CA HIS A 114 -19.18 3.71 -0.21
C HIS A 114 -20.56 4.14 0.33
N SER A 115 -21.52 3.22 0.34
CA SER A 115 -22.87 3.46 0.86
C SER A 115 -22.89 3.52 2.39
N LYS A 116 -24.05 3.88 2.96
CA LYS A 116 -24.26 3.79 4.42
C LYS A 116 -24.03 2.36 4.93
N ARG A 117 -24.41 1.33 4.16
CA ARG A 117 -24.19 -0.07 4.53
C ARG A 117 -22.70 -0.41 4.59
N PHE A 118 -21.90 0.09 3.63
CA PHE A 118 -20.45 -0.06 3.66
C PHE A 118 -19.83 0.52 4.94
N TYR A 119 -20.12 1.78 5.28
CA TYR A 119 -19.54 2.38 6.49
C TYR A 119 -20.08 1.77 7.79
N ASN A 120 -21.30 1.25 7.80
CA ASN A 120 -21.81 0.45 8.91
C ASN A 120 -20.98 -0.84 9.07
N LEU A 121 -20.64 -1.51 7.97
CA LEU A 121 -19.80 -2.71 7.99
C LEU A 121 -18.38 -2.41 8.48
N VAL A 122 -17.76 -1.33 7.98
CA VAL A 122 -16.43 -0.90 8.46
C VAL A 122 -16.45 -0.58 9.95
N SER A 123 -17.45 0.18 10.41
CA SER A 123 -17.52 0.61 11.82
C SER A 123 -17.84 -0.52 12.80
N LEU A 124 -18.42 -1.64 12.33
CA LEU A 124 -18.60 -2.85 13.13
C LEU A 124 -17.26 -3.43 13.59
N TYR A 125 -16.24 -3.40 12.73
CA TYR A 125 -14.92 -3.97 13.01
C TYR A 125 -13.90 -2.93 13.48
N MET A 126 -14.09 -1.66 13.12
CA MET A 126 -13.24 -0.55 13.55
C MET A 126 -14.08 0.70 13.85
N PRO A 127 -14.65 0.83 15.07
CA PRO A 127 -15.51 1.96 15.44
C PRO A 127 -14.84 3.33 15.25
N GLU A 128 -13.52 3.40 15.42
CA GLU A 128 -12.70 4.60 15.27
C GLU A 128 -12.19 4.87 13.85
N TYR A 129 -12.70 4.16 12.82
CA TYR A 129 -12.18 4.19 11.45
C TYR A 129 -12.01 5.61 10.89
N LYS A 130 -12.90 6.55 11.24
CA LYS A 130 -12.83 7.95 10.80
C LYS A 130 -11.49 8.60 11.15
N LYS A 131 -10.90 8.28 12.30
CA LYS A 131 -9.58 8.82 12.69
C LYS A 131 -8.47 8.32 11.77
N GLU A 132 -8.55 7.06 11.34
CA GLU A 132 -7.58 6.48 10.42
C GLU A 132 -7.80 6.97 8.98
N GLU A 133 -9.06 7.17 8.57
CA GLU A 133 -9.40 7.80 7.30
C GLU A 133 -8.82 9.22 7.19
N GLU A 134 -8.92 10.04 8.23
CA GLU A 134 -8.36 11.39 8.23
C GLU A 134 -6.84 11.41 8.05
N LYS A 135 -6.12 10.41 8.59
CA LYS A 135 -4.66 10.30 8.39
C LYS A 135 -4.29 10.09 6.92
N LEU A 136 -5.19 9.46 6.15
CA LEU A 136 -5.00 9.16 4.72
C LEU A 136 -5.36 10.33 3.80
N LYS A 137 -6.04 11.37 4.30
CA LYS A 137 -6.41 12.57 3.53
C LYS A 137 -5.25 13.55 3.37
N LYS A 138 -4.25 13.51 4.25
CA LYS A 138 -3.01 14.29 4.13
C LYS A 138 -2.15 13.70 3.00
N ARG A 139 -2.45 14.08 1.76
CA ARG A 139 -1.62 13.77 0.60
C ARG A 139 -0.52 14.81 0.49
N ASP A 140 0.73 14.37 0.63
CA ASP A 140 1.87 15.01 0.00
C ASP A 140 2.71 13.92 -0.65
N PHE A 141 2.29 13.50 -1.83
CA PHE A 141 3.24 12.93 -2.79
C PHE A 141 3.53 14.10 -3.72
N GLY A 142 4.58 14.86 -3.39
CA GLY A 142 4.94 16.10 -4.10
C GLY A 142 4.81 15.93 -5.62
N ASP A 143 4.19 16.93 -6.24
CA ASP A 143 4.05 17.05 -7.70
C ASP A 143 5.41 17.00 -8.41
#